data_AF-X0UPS3-F1
#
_entry.id   AF-X0UPS3-F1
#
_cell.length_a   1.000
_cell.length_b   1.000
_cell.length_c   1.000
_cell.angle_alpha   90.00
_cell.angle_beta   90.00
_cell.angle_gamma   90.00
#
_symmetry.space_group_name_H-M   'P 1'
#
loop_
_entity.id
_entity.type
_entity.pdbx_description
1 polymer ?
#
loop_
_entity_poly.entity_id
_entity_poly.type
_entity_poly.pdbx_seq_one_letter_code
_entity_poly.pdbx_strand_id
1 'polypeptide(L)' 'PERITTNVLTDRLALMEQLGVVQKKPYEKRPLRFEYTLTPKGMGLLPVLQEMCRWANRHIPGTWIPPKSFMNKRAPARRR' A
#
# COMPACT_ATOMS: atom_id res chain seq x y z
N PRO A 1 -13.20 7.25 11.86
CA PRO A 1 -13.29 5.78 11.91
C PRO A 1 -13.31 5.19 10.50
N GLU A 2 -12.13 4.89 9.95
CA GLU A 2 -12.02 4.15 8.69
C GLU A 2 -12.36 2.68 8.98
N ARG A 3 -13.63 2.31 8.81
CA ARG A 3 -14.18 1.02 9.25
C ARG A 3 -14.03 -0.04 8.14
N ILE A 4 -12.82 -0.51 7.89
CA ILE A 4 -12.67 -1.85 7.29
C ILE A 4 -12.84 -2.87 8.42
N THR A 5 -13.70 -3.86 8.22
CA THR A 5 -13.86 -4.95 9.19
C THR A 5 -12.59 -5.80 9.21
N THR A 6 -12.21 -6.32 10.38
CA THR A 6 -10.98 -7.11 10.55
C THR A 6 -10.88 -8.28 9.57
N ASN A 7 -12.01 -8.93 9.28
CA ASN A 7 -12.06 -10.04 8.33
C ASN A 7 -11.73 -9.57 6.90
N VAL A 8 -12.37 -8.49 6.41
CA VAL A 8 -12.12 -7.96 5.07
C VAL A 8 -10.67 -7.47 4.92
N LEU A 9 -10.10 -6.86 5.97
CA LEU A 9 -8.69 -6.47 5.95
C LEU A 9 -7.78 -7.68 5.84
N THR A 10 -8.06 -8.72 6.64
CA THR A 10 -7.26 -9.96 6.65
C THR A 10 -7.31 -10.66 5.30
N ASP A 11 -8.49 -10.77 4.70
CA ASP A 11 -8.67 -11.40 3.39
C ASP A 11 -7.94 -10.64 2.29
N ARG A 12 -8.01 -9.30 2.30
CA ARG A 12 -7.30 -8.47 1.31
C ARG A 12 -5.79 -8.55 1.48
N LEU A 13 -5.29 -8.56 2.72
CA LEU A 13 -3.86 -8.72 2.98
C LEU A 13 -3.36 -10.11 2.53
N ALA A 14 -4.13 -11.17 2.79
CA ALA A 14 -3.81 -12.52 2.33
C ALA A 14 -3.76 -12.59 0.79
N LEU A 15 -4.74 -11.99 0.10
CA LEU A 15 -4.74 -11.92 -1.36
C LEU A 15 -3.54 -11.12 -1.89
N MET A 16 -3.24 -9.96 -1.30
CA MET A 16 -2.09 -9.15 -1.71
C MET A 16 -0.76 -9.86 -1.45
N GLU A 17 -0.67 -10.68 -0.40
CA GLU A 17 0.48 -11.54 -0.12
C GLU A 17 0.61 -12.64 -1.19
N GLN A 18 -0.47 -13.34 -1.51
CA GLN A 18 -0.50 -14.35 -2.59
C GLN A 18 -0.11 -13.77 -3.95
N LEU A 19 -0.55 -12.55 -4.25
CA LEU A 19 -0.18 -11.84 -5.48
C LEU A 19 1.23 -11.26 -5.44
N GLY A 20 1.95 -11.38 -4.33
CA GLY A 20 3.31 -10.88 -4.14
C GLY A 20 3.40 -9.35 -4.14
N VAL A 21 2.33 -8.65 -3.77
CA VAL A 21 2.28 -7.18 -3.63
C VAL A 21 2.80 -6.75 -2.26
N VAL A 22 2.46 -7.51 -1.22
CA VAL A 22 2.97 -7.35 0.14
C VAL A 22 3.69 -8.63 0.58
N GLN A 23 4.55 -8.50 1.57
CA GLN A 23 5.17 -9.62 2.28
C GLN A 23 4.92 -9.45 3.77
N LYS A 24 4.60 -10.55 4.44
CA LYS A 24 4.45 -10.62 5.89
C LYS A 24 5.80 -10.93 6.53
N LYS A 25 6.28 -10.06 7.42
CA LYS A 25 7.54 -10.26 8.14
C LYS A 25 7.31 -10.23 9.66
N PRO A 26 7.90 -11.15 10.43
CA PRO A 26 7.91 -11.02 11.88
C PRO A 26 8.83 -9.87 12.28
N TYR A 27 8.28 -8.82 12.90
CA TYR A 27 9.08 -7.66 13.34
C TYR A 27 9.38 -7.69 14.84
N GLU A 28 8.58 -8.41 15.63
CA GLU A 28 8.77 -8.57 17.06
C GLU A 28 8.62 -10.06 17.37
N LYS A 29 9.57 -10.64 18.11
CA LYS A 29 9.55 -12.09 18.44
C LYS A 29 8.89 -12.39 19.78
N ARG A 30 8.70 -11.38 20.66
CA ARG A 30 8.14 -11.52 22.00
C ARG A 30 7.42 -10.23 22.45
N PRO A 31 6.09 -10.09 22.27
CA PRO A 31 5.17 -11.02 21.63
C PRO A 31 5.40 -11.13 20.11
N LEU A 32 5.00 -12.24 19.48
CA LEU A 32 5.16 -12.43 18.04
C LEU A 32 4.23 -11.46 17.29
N ARG A 33 4.80 -10.48 16.60
CA ARG A 33 4.05 -9.51 15.79
C ARG A 33 4.54 -9.51 14.35
N PHE A 34 3.58 -9.35 13.44
CA PHE A 34 3.82 -9.33 12.01
C PHE A 34 3.57 -7.94 11.47
N GLU A 35 4.46 -7.50 10.58
CA GLU A 35 4.28 -6.32 9.76
C GLU A 35 4.08 -6.73 8.30
N TYR A 36 3.24 -5.99 7.59
CA TYR A 36 3.10 -6.13 6.14
C TYR A 36 3.89 -5.02 5.48
N THR A 37 4.84 -5.39 4.62
CA THR A 37 5.65 -4.43 3.87
C THR A 37 5.44 -4.63 2.37
N LEU A 38 5.54 -3.57 1.57
CA LEU A 38 5.44 -3.68 0.11
C LEU A 38 6.65 -4.44 -0.44
N THR A 39 6.41 -5.36 -1.37
CA THR A 39 7.46 -6.01 -2.16
C THR A 39 7.97 -5.06 -3.26
N PRO A 40 9.06 -5.39 -3.98
CA PRO A 40 9.43 -4.64 -5.18
C PRO A 40 8.30 -4.54 -6.22
N LYS A 41 7.51 -5.62 -6.38
CA LYS A 41 6.32 -5.64 -7.25
C LYS A 41 5.25 -4.66 -6.75
N GLY A 42 4.96 -4.66 -5.45
CA GLY A 42 3.98 -3.75 -4.85
C GLY A 42 4.43 -2.29 -4.90
N MET A 43 5.72 -2.01 -4.68
CA MET A 43 6.29 -0.68 -4.86
C MET A 43 6.17 -0.21 -6.31
N GLY A 44 6.21 -1.12 -7.28
CA GLY A 44 5.97 -0.83 -8.70
C GLY A 44 4.56 -0.29 -9.01
N LEU A 45 3.59 -0.45 -8.12
CA LEU A 45 2.23 0.10 -8.28
C LEU A 45 2.13 1.58 -7.87
N LEU A 46 3.13 2.13 -7.17
CA LEU A 46 3.10 3.51 -6.67
C LEU A 46 2.78 4.55 -7.73
N PRO A 47 3.39 4.53 -8.95
CA PRO A 47 3.09 5.53 -9.97
C PRO A 47 1.63 5.52 -10.39
N VAL A 48 1.03 4.33 -10.54
CA VAL A 48 -0.38 4.19 -10.93
C VAL A 48 -1.30 4.77 -9.84
N LEU A 49 -1.07 4.42 -8.59
CA LEU A 49 -1.86 4.95 -7.46
C LEU A 49 -1.71 6.46 -7.32
N GLN A 50 -0.50 7.00 -7.53
CA GLN A 50 -0.25 8.43 -7.52
C GLN A 50 -1.00 9.14 -8.66
N GLU A 51 -1.03 8.59 -9.87
CA GLU A 51 -1.83 9.16 -10.97
C GLU A 51 -3.33 9.12 -10.67
N MET A 52 -3.84 8.04 -10.08
CA MET A 52 -5.24 7.97 -9.65
C MET A 52 -5.57 9.08 -8.65
N CYS A 53 -4.69 9.34 -7.67
CA CYS A 53 -4.86 10.45 -6.75
C CYS A 53 -4.83 11.81 -7.47
N ARG A 54 -3.91 12.02 -8.42
CA ARG A 54 -3.85 13.28 -9.19
C ARG A 54 -5.12 13.50 -9.99
N TRP A 55 -5.63 12.45 -10.64
CA TRP A 55 -6.87 12.51 -11.39
C TRP A 55 -8.06 12.81 -10.49
N ALA A 56 -8.18 12.11 -9.35
CA ALA A 56 -9.26 12.32 -8.40
C ALA A 56 -9.24 13.75 -7.83
N ASN A 57 -8.07 14.25 -7.42
CA ASN A 57 -7.94 15.61 -6.90
C ASN A 57 -8.27 16.70 -7.92
N ARG A 58 -8.19 16.39 -9.23
CA ARG A 58 -8.55 17.32 -10.31
C ARG A 58 -10.04 17.34 -10.59
N HIS A 59 -10.71 16.19 -10.52
CA HIS A 59 -12.08 16.04 -11.04
C HIS A 59 -13.13 15.75 -9.98
N ILE A 60 -12.74 15.38 -8.76
CA ILE A 60 -13.65 15.02 -7.67
C ILE A 60 -13.46 16.02 -6.52
N PRO A 61 -14.29 17.06 -6.44
CA PRO A 61 -14.25 18.03 -5.34
C PRO A 61 -14.45 17.34 -3.99
N GLY A 62 -13.71 17.79 -2.97
CA GLY A 62 -13.82 17.25 -1.60
C GLY A 62 -13.22 15.86 -1.40
N THR A 63 -12.50 15.31 -2.39
CA THR A 63 -11.79 14.04 -2.22
C THR A 63 -10.57 14.17 -1.30
N TRP A 64 -10.04 13.02 -0.88
CA TRP A 64 -8.88 12.94 0.00
C TRP A 64 -7.60 13.40 -0.70
N ILE A 65 -6.88 14.33 -0.06
CA ILE A 65 -5.58 14.80 -0.53
C ILE A 65 -4.47 13.92 0.08
N PRO A 66 -3.71 13.18 -0.73
CA PRO A 66 -2.66 12.32 -0.22
C PRO A 66 -1.50 13.12 0.39
N PRO A 67 -0.82 12.57 1.41
CA PRO A 67 0.33 13.23 2.02
C PRO A 67 1.50 13.35 1.04
N LYS A 68 2.31 14.42 1.17
CA LYS A 68 3.50 14.65 0.33
C LYS A 68 4.49 13.46 0.38
N SER A 69 4.59 12.78 1.52
CA SER A 69 5.44 11.59 1.68
C SER A 69 5.03 10.44 0.77
N PHE A 70 3.73 10.27 0.49
CA PHE A 70 3.22 9.29 -0.47
C PHE A 70 3.47 9.76 -1.91
N MET A 71 3.17 11.02 -2.22
CA MET A 71 3.32 11.56 -3.58
C MET A 71 4.78 11.64 -4.05
N ASN A 72 5.72 11.78 -3.13
CA ASN A 72 7.15 11.85 -3.43
C ASN A 72 7.85 10.48 -3.39
N LYS A 73 7.16 9.43 -2.92
CA LYS A 73 7.73 8.09 -2.85
C LYS A 73 7.94 7.54 -4.26
N ARG A 74 9.16 7.05 -4.54
CA ARG A 74 9.51 6.45 -5.83
C ARG A 74 9.58 4.94 -5.71
N ALA A 75 9.09 4.24 -6.73
CA ALA A 75 9.34 2.82 -6.88
C ALA A 75 10.86 2.58 -7.02
N PRO A 76 11.41 1.48 -6.47
CA PRO A 76 12.81 1.14 -6.68
C PRO A 76 13.07 1.01 -8.19
N ALA A 77 14.16 1.61 -8.66
CA ALA A 77 14.59 1.46 -10.04
C ALA A 77 14.76 -0.05 -10.31
N ARG A 78 14.11 -0.56 -11.36
CA ARG A 78 14.37 -1.92 -11.84
C ARG A 78 15.86 -1.99 -12.14
N ARG A 79 16.63 -2.67 -11.28
CA ARG A 79 17.98 -3.11 -11.63
C ARG A 79 17.79 -4.03 -12.85
N ARG A 80 18.25 -3.56 -14.01
CA ARG A 80 18.37 -4.39 -15.20
C ARG A 80 19.40 -5.48 -14.94
#